data_AF-A0A8S9Y414-F1
#
_entry.id   AF-A0A8S9Y414-F1
#
_cell.length_a   1.000
_cell.length_b   1.000
_cell.length_c   1.000
_cell.angle_alpha   90.00
_cell.angle_beta   90.00
_cell.angle_gamma   90.00
#
_symmetry.space_group_name_H-M   'P 1'
#
loop_
_entity.id
_entity.type
_entity.pdbx_description
1 polymer ?
#
loop_
_entity_poly.entity_id
_entity_poly.type
_entity_poly.pdbx_seq_one_letter_code
_entity_poly.pdbx_strand_id
1 'polypeptide(L)'
;MMKWLLLVAVVAYVSADSSEDGVSPGAKGTSCKCGWANRVSGSRIIGGRFYNKNEYPFLAAFTVDSNTGYFFLCGGTIITPNHVITAAHCTDDVIKSRQKPFVLLGDHDLSYPSPVVIRVAGIQQHTGYDHLRSDPTNDISILTLASSINFNKNIGPVCLPHPGLDVTGQTVRVVGRFRWPSCLA
;
A
#
# COMPACT_ATOMS: atom_id res chain seq x y z
N MET A 1 9.71 -52.16 30.06
CA MET A 1 9.16 -50.79 30.05
C MET A 1 9.79 -50.04 28.90
N MET A 2 9.04 -49.82 27.81
CA MET A 2 9.55 -49.27 26.55
C MET A 2 9.52 -47.73 26.61
N LYS A 3 10.70 -47.08 26.65
CA LYS A 3 10.82 -45.62 26.53
C LYS A 3 10.79 -45.25 25.05
N TRP A 4 9.74 -44.55 24.63
CA TRP A 4 9.67 -43.92 23.32
C TRP A 4 10.40 -42.57 23.37
N LEU A 5 11.47 -42.42 22.58
CA LEU A 5 12.07 -41.12 22.31
C LEU A 5 11.19 -40.39 21.28
N LEU A 6 10.53 -39.32 21.70
CA LEU A 6 9.93 -38.34 20.80
C LEU A 6 11.04 -37.45 20.25
N LEU A 7 11.42 -37.67 18.98
CA LEU A 7 12.20 -36.70 18.21
C LEU A 7 11.28 -35.55 17.79
N VAL A 8 11.32 -34.45 18.54
CA VAL A 8 10.76 -33.18 18.08
C VAL A 8 11.74 -32.58 17.08
N ALA A 9 11.50 -32.80 15.79
CA ALA A 9 12.17 -32.05 14.74
C ALA A 9 11.69 -30.60 14.85
N VAL A 10 12.48 -29.75 15.49
CA VAL A 10 12.31 -28.29 15.41
C VAL A 10 12.72 -27.90 14.00
N VAL A 11 11.77 -27.91 13.07
CA VAL A 11 11.92 -27.21 11.80
C VAL A 11 11.90 -25.73 12.16
N ALA A 12 13.08 -25.18 12.46
CA ALA A 12 13.26 -23.75 12.51
C ALA A 12 12.98 -23.23 11.10
N TYR A 13 11.74 -22.80 10.86
CA TYR A 13 11.40 -22.02 9.67
C TYR A 13 12.23 -20.74 9.75
N VAL A 14 13.39 -20.76 9.10
CA VAL A 14 14.17 -19.57 8.80
C VAL A 14 13.19 -18.61 8.14
N SER A 15 12.93 -17.56 8.87
CA SER A 15 11.90 -16.60 8.56
C SER A 15 12.47 -15.76 7.45
N ALA A 16 11.99 -15.94 6.22
CA ALA A 16 12.40 -15.13 5.10
C ALA A 16 12.13 -13.65 5.45
N ASP A 17 13.20 -12.91 5.72
CA ASP A 17 13.14 -11.47 5.90
C ASP A 17 13.12 -10.89 4.48
N SER A 18 12.00 -10.31 4.07
CA SER A 18 11.96 -9.54 2.82
C SER A 18 12.92 -8.37 2.99
N SER A 19 13.96 -8.29 2.17
CA SER A 19 14.79 -7.09 2.07
C SER A 19 13.91 -5.95 1.57
N GLU A 20 13.42 -5.13 2.49
CA GLU A 20 12.50 -4.01 2.21
C GLU A 20 13.26 -2.72 1.88
N ASP A 21 14.59 -2.81 1.90
CA ASP A 21 15.47 -1.79 1.39
C ASP A 21 15.23 -1.69 -0.12
N GLY A 22 14.72 -0.53 -0.52
CA GLY A 22 14.48 -0.19 -1.91
C GLY A 22 15.65 -0.65 -2.77
N VAL A 23 15.31 -1.42 -3.80
CA VAL A 23 16.17 -1.76 -4.93
C VAL A 23 16.97 -0.52 -5.34
N SER A 24 18.18 -0.74 -5.88
CA SER A 24 19.19 0.21 -6.38
C SER A 24 18.66 1.54 -6.98
N PRO A 25 19.47 2.53 -7.35
CA PRO A 25 18.90 3.71 -8.04
C PRO A 25 18.47 3.37 -9.48
N GLY A 26 17.22 3.71 -9.84
CA GLY A 26 16.69 3.55 -11.20
C GLY A 26 17.51 4.34 -12.22
N ALA A 27 17.40 3.98 -13.51
CA ALA A 27 18.06 4.75 -14.60
C ALA A 27 17.69 6.24 -14.59
N LYS A 28 16.53 6.59 -14.01
CA LYS A 28 16.20 7.95 -13.60
C LYS A 28 16.28 8.07 -12.09
N GLY A 29 17.25 8.85 -11.60
CA GLY A 29 17.37 9.18 -10.19
C GLY A 29 16.18 10.00 -9.72
N THR A 30 15.72 9.76 -8.50
CA THR A 30 14.76 10.62 -7.82
C THR A 30 15.52 11.55 -6.87
N SER A 31 15.07 12.80 -6.73
CA SER A 31 15.66 13.75 -5.77
C SER A 31 15.12 13.55 -4.34
N CYS A 32 14.21 12.59 -4.13
CA CYS A 32 13.51 12.38 -2.87
C CYS A 32 13.91 11.03 -2.25
N LYS A 33 14.15 11.02 -0.94
CA LYS A 33 14.24 9.77 -0.15
C LYS A 33 12.90 9.02 -0.25
N CYS A 34 12.92 7.69 -0.26
CA CYS A 34 11.74 6.84 -0.38
C CYS A 34 11.91 5.54 0.42
N GLY A 35 10.81 4.79 0.59
CA GLY A 35 10.83 3.41 1.06
C GLY A 35 11.12 3.19 2.54
N TRP A 36 11.08 4.23 3.38
CA TRP A 36 11.28 4.04 4.82
C TRP A 36 10.05 3.44 5.49
N ALA A 37 10.29 2.66 6.54
CA ALA A 37 9.26 2.12 7.42
C ALA A 37 9.59 2.45 8.88
N ASN A 38 8.58 2.81 9.66
CA ASN A 38 8.73 3.17 11.08
C ASN A 38 8.65 1.94 11.99
N ARG A 39 9.51 0.95 11.74
CA ARG A 39 9.51 -0.30 12.51
C ARG A 39 10.16 -0.09 13.87
N VAL A 40 9.59 -0.72 14.89
CA VAL A 40 10.31 -1.00 16.13
C VAL A 40 11.16 -2.25 15.88
N SER A 41 12.47 -2.20 16.17
CA SER A 41 13.34 -3.36 16.01
C SER A 41 12.72 -4.62 16.63
N GLY A 42 12.55 -5.68 15.84
CA GLY A 42 11.98 -6.96 16.27
C GLY A 42 10.47 -7.13 16.06
N SER A 43 9.74 -6.15 15.51
CA SER A 43 8.32 -6.35 15.16
C SER A 43 8.15 -7.15 13.87
N ARG A 44 7.75 -8.43 14.00
CA ARG A 44 7.50 -9.34 12.88
C ARG A 44 6.00 -9.48 12.60
N ILE A 45 5.60 -9.35 11.33
CA ILE A 45 4.23 -9.67 10.88
C ILE A 45 4.20 -11.15 10.49
N ILE A 46 3.47 -11.98 11.25
CA ILE A 46 3.17 -13.37 10.91
C ILE A 46 1.64 -13.51 10.89
N GLY A 47 1.07 -13.98 9.76
CA GLY A 47 -0.34 -14.35 9.68
C GLY A 47 -1.36 -13.21 9.65
N GLY A 48 -0.98 -12.00 9.19
CA GLY A 48 -1.92 -10.88 9.05
C GLY A 48 -2.24 -10.14 10.35
N ARG A 49 -1.21 -9.69 11.07
CA ARG A 49 -1.38 -8.85 12.28
C ARG A 49 -1.53 -7.38 11.91
N PHE A 50 -2.21 -6.62 12.77
CA PHE A 50 -2.18 -5.16 12.72
C PHE A 50 -0.73 -4.67 12.77
N TYR A 51 -0.38 -3.76 11.87
CA TYR A 51 0.92 -3.08 11.90
C TYR A 51 0.86 -1.93 12.90
N ASN A 52 2.04 -1.48 13.34
CA ASN A 52 2.11 -0.35 14.23
C ASN A 52 1.61 0.91 13.52
N LYS A 53 1.11 1.84 14.31
CA LYS A 53 0.71 3.16 13.88
C LYS A 53 1.77 3.83 12.99
N ASN A 54 1.37 4.15 11.75
CA ASN A 54 2.22 4.75 10.72
C ASN A 54 3.51 3.96 10.41
N GLU A 55 3.50 2.62 10.59
CA GLU A 55 4.64 1.75 10.24
C GLU A 55 4.99 1.82 8.76
N TYR A 56 3.99 2.00 7.89
CA TYR A 56 4.15 2.12 6.43
C TYR A 56 3.62 3.48 5.93
N PRO A 57 4.49 4.50 5.84
CA PRO A 57 4.13 5.90 5.53
C PRO A 57 3.57 6.13 4.12
N PHE A 58 3.76 5.16 3.22
CA PHE A 58 3.34 5.24 1.82
C PHE A 58 1.93 4.75 1.56
N LEU A 59 1.22 4.25 2.59
CA LEU A 59 -0.16 3.84 2.46
C LEU A 59 -1.08 5.06 2.28
N ALA A 60 -1.92 4.97 1.26
CA ALA A 60 -2.97 5.93 0.97
C ALA A 60 -4.32 5.22 0.90
N ALA A 61 -5.38 5.87 1.37
CA ALA A 61 -6.74 5.41 1.18
C ALA A 61 -7.41 6.25 0.08
N PHE A 62 -7.85 5.61 -0.99
CA PHE A 62 -8.59 6.25 -2.08
C PHE A 62 -10.09 6.20 -1.76
N THR A 63 -10.72 7.37 -1.68
CA THR A 63 -12.08 7.52 -1.16
C THR A 63 -12.91 8.46 -2.02
N VAL A 64 -14.23 8.40 -1.85
CA VAL A 64 -15.19 9.36 -2.40
C VAL A 64 -16.10 9.86 -1.30
N ASP A 65 -16.76 11.00 -1.52
CA ASP A 65 -17.79 11.51 -0.62
C ASP A 65 -18.93 10.50 -0.44
N SER A 66 -19.44 10.41 0.78
CA SER A 66 -20.63 9.65 1.14
C SER A 66 -21.51 10.48 2.08
N ASN A 67 -22.77 10.10 2.22
CA ASN A 67 -23.72 10.80 3.10
C ASN A 67 -23.27 10.84 4.58
N THR A 68 -22.34 9.97 4.98
CA THR A 68 -21.85 9.84 6.36
C THR A 68 -20.33 10.12 6.48
N GLY A 69 -19.71 10.72 5.46
CA GLY A 69 -18.28 11.06 5.46
C GLY A 69 -17.59 10.60 4.19
N TYR A 70 -16.55 9.77 4.31
CA TYR A 70 -15.82 9.22 3.17
C TYR A 70 -16.11 7.73 3.00
N PHE A 71 -16.44 7.30 1.78
CA PHE A 71 -16.53 5.90 1.41
C PHE A 71 -15.17 5.41 0.92
N PHE A 72 -14.63 4.38 1.57
CA PHE A 72 -13.38 3.74 1.15
C PHE A 72 -13.62 2.92 -0.13
N LEU A 73 -12.90 3.26 -1.19
CA LEU A 73 -12.92 2.52 -2.45
C LEU A 73 -11.82 1.46 -2.46
N CYS A 74 -10.58 1.92 -2.39
CA CYS A 74 -9.39 1.09 -2.57
C CYS A 74 -8.20 1.62 -1.78
N GLY A 75 -7.16 0.79 -1.67
CA GLY A 75 -5.83 1.26 -1.29
C GLY A 75 -5.15 2.04 -2.42
N GLY A 76 -4.12 2.78 -2.04
CA GLY A 76 -3.18 3.42 -2.93
C GLY A 76 -1.80 3.51 -2.30
N THR A 77 -0.83 3.93 -3.10
CA THR A 77 0.57 4.06 -2.68
C THR A 77 1.16 5.37 -3.14
N ILE A 78 1.72 6.14 -2.19
CA ILE A 78 2.39 7.40 -2.49
C ILE A 78 3.70 7.11 -3.23
N ILE A 79 3.92 7.78 -4.36
CA ILE A 79 5.16 7.64 -5.15
C ILE A 79 5.92 8.97 -5.32
N THR A 80 5.22 10.10 -5.20
CA THR A 80 5.81 11.44 -5.25
C THR A 80 4.95 12.40 -4.41
N PRO A 81 5.38 13.66 -4.17
CA PRO A 81 4.55 14.64 -3.46
C PRO A 81 3.18 14.89 -4.10
N ASN A 82 3.02 14.63 -5.39
CA ASN A 82 1.79 14.94 -6.14
C ASN A 82 1.10 13.72 -6.72
N HIS A 83 1.61 12.51 -6.49
CA HIS A 83 1.11 11.32 -7.17
C HIS A 83 0.95 10.12 -6.24
N VAL A 84 -0.17 9.44 -6.41
CA VAL A 84 -0.50 8.16 -5.76
C VAL A 84 -0.83 7.15 -6.85
N ILE A 85 -0.26 5.95 -6.77
CA ILE A 85 -0.64 4.82 -7.62
C ILE A 85 -1.79 4.05 -6.96
N THR A 86 -2.75 3.61 -7.77
CA THR A 86 -3.79 2.64 -7.40
C THR A 86 -4.07 1.73 -8.61
N ALA A 87 -5.03 0.82 -8.51
CA ALA A 87 -5.46 0.00 -9.63
C ALA A 87 -6.39 0.78 -10.57
N ALA A 88 -6.40 0.45 -11.86
CA ALA A 88 -7.27 1.11 -12.82
C ALA A 88 -8.75 0.84 -12.55
N HIS A 89 -9.10 -0.40 -12.20
CA HIS A 89 -10.46 -0.79 -11.87
C HIS A 89 -11.03 0.00 -10.68
N CYS A 90 -10.19 0.41 -9.72
CA CYS A 90 -10.61 1.23 -8.58
C CYS A 90 -11.13 2.60 -9.00
N THR A 91 -10.76 3.07 -10.20
CA THR A 91 -11.09 4.40 -10.71
C THR A 91 -12.17 4.41 -11.78
N ASP A 92 -12.63 3.25 -12.26
CA ASP A 92 -13.62 3.14 -13.33
C ASP A 92 -14.94 3.84 -13.01
N ASP A 93 -15.56 3.44 -11.90
CA ASP A 93 -16.86 3.99 -11.51
C ASP A 93 -16.76 5.45 -11.10
N VAL A 94 -15.61 5.86 -10.57
CA VAL A 94 -15.30 7.25 -10.22
C VAL A 94 -15.30 8.12 -11.47
N ILE A 95 -14.64 7.67 -12.55
CA ILE A 95 -14.59 8.38 -13.84
C ILE A 95 -15.98 8.40 -14.48
N LYS A 96 -16.64 7.24 -14.60
CA LYS A 96 -17.97 7.10 -15.22
C LYS A 96 -19.02 7.98 -14.54
N SER A 97 -18.99 8.02 -13.21
CA SER A 97 -19.94 8.78 -12.40
C SER A 97 -19.50 10.22 -12.12
N ARG A 98 -18.34 10.65 -12.64
CA ARG A 98 -17.75 11.98 -12.40
C ARG A 98 -17.69 12.34 -10.92
N GLN A 99 -17.39 11.35 -10.08
CA GLN A 99 -17.24 11.56 -8.65
C GLN A 99 -16.02 12.45 -8.38
N LYS A 100 -16.01 13.11 -7.22
CA LYS A 100 -14.88 13.94 -6.77
C LYS A 100 -14.15 13.17 -5.67
N PRO A 101 -13.10 12.41 -5.99
CA PRO A 101 -12.47 11.56 -5.00
C PRO A 101 -11.38 12.31 -4.22
N PHE A 102 -10.99 11.69 -3.13
CA PHE A 102 -9.96 12.15 -2.22
C PHE A 102 -8.96 11.02 -1.94
N VAL A 103 -7.81 11.43 -1.44
CA VAL A 103 -6.85 10.54 -0.81
C VAL A 103 -6.71 10.94 0.66
N LEU A 104 -6.85 9.96 1.54
CA LEU A 104 -6.57 10.08 2.97
C LEU A 104 -5.19 9.50 3.27
N LEU A 105 -4.35 10.28 3.94
CA LEU A 105 -2.97 9.94 4.31
C LEU A 105 -2.80 9.99 5.82
N GLY A 106 -1.96 9.10 6.37
CA GLY A 106 -1.69 9.05 7.82
C GLY A 106 -2.87 8.55 8.67
N ASP A 107 -3.87 7.92 8.06
CA ASP A 107 -5.14 7.48 8.68
C ASP A 107 -5.01 6.36 9.74
N HIS A 108 -3.79 5.88 10.03
CA HIS A 108 -3.56 4.89 11.09
C HIS A 108 -3.47 5.51 12.49
N ASP A 109 -3.67 6.82 12.58
CA ASP A 109 -3.56 7.58 13.81
C ASP A 109 -4.92 8.15 14.27
N LEU A 110 -5.65 7.37 15.06
CA LEU A 110 -6.90 7.84 15.69
C LEU A 110 -6.68 8.83 16.86
N SER A 111 -5.42 9.12 17.23
CA SER A 111 -5.07 9.96 18.40
C SER A 111 -4.24 11.22 18.07
N TYR A 112 -4.03 11.52 16.80
CA TYR A 112 -3.35 12.71 16.24
C TYR A 112 -4.34 13.38 15.28
N PRO A 113 -4.16 14.66 14.88
CA PRO A 113 -5.19 15.37 14.13
C PRO A 113 -5.52 14.59 12.87
N SER A 114 -6.80 14.66 12.49
CA SER A 114 -7.48 13.95 11.42
C SER A 114 -6.59 13.59 10.22
N PRO A 115 -6.87 12.47 9.52
CA PRO A 115 -6.12 12.08 8.32
C PRO A 115 -5.94 13.28 7.38
N VAL A 116 -4.76 13.39 6.77
CA VAL A 116 -4.52 14.44 5.76
C VAL A 116 -5.35 14.08 4.55
N VAL A 117 -6.40 14.87 4.30
CA VAL A 117 -7.32 14.69 3.17
C VAL A 117 -6.88 15.60 2.04
N ILE A 118 -6.59 15.02 0.87
CA ILE A 118 -6.21 15.75 -0.34
C ILE A 118 -7.14 15.36 -1.48
N ARG A 119 -7.72 16.35 -2.16
CA ARG A 119 -8.53 16.10 -3.37
C ARG A 119 -7.65 15.53 -4.48
N VAL A 120 -8.23 14.66 -5.31
CA VAL A 120 -7.61 14.24 -6.56
C VAL A 120 -7.99 15.25 -7.65
N ALA A 121 -6.99 15.83 -8.30
CA ALA A 121 -7.15 16.76 -9.41
C ALA A 121 -7.23 16.06 -10.78
N GLY A 122 -6.65 14.86 -10.91
CA GLY A 122 -6.65 14.11 -12.15
C GLY A 122 -6.49 12.61 -11.92
N ILE A 123 -7.07 11.83 -12.81
CA ILE A 123 -6.95 10.36 -12.83
C ILE A 123 -6.45 9.97 -14.20
N GLN A 124 -5.38 9.20 -14.25
CA GLN A 124 -4.82 8.67 -15.49
C GLN A 124 -4.69 7.15 -15.38
N GLN A 125 -5.61 6.43 -16.02
CA GLN A 125 -5.47 4.99 -16.21
C GLN A 125 -4.40 4.70 -17.27
N HIS A 126 -3.78 3.53 -17.19
CA HIS A 126 -2.89 3.05 -18.25
C HIS A 126 -3.65 2.97 -19.59
N THR A 127 -3.05 3.43 -20.68
CA THR A 127 -3.72 3.50 -22.01
C THR A 127 -4.09 2.14 -22.58
N GLY A 128 -3.42 1.09 -22.14
CA GLY A 128 -3.73 -0.30 -22.47
C GLY A 128 -4.65 -1.01 -21.48
N TYR A 129 -5.23 -0.31 -20.50
CA TYR A 129 -6.26 -0.89 -19.63
C TYR A 129 -7.59 -0.96 -20.38
N ASP A 130 -8.26 -2.11 -20.30
CA ASP A 130 -9.56 -2.34 -20.92
C ASP A 130 -10.52 -2.97 -19.90
N HIS A 131 -11.50 -2.20 -19.44
CA HIS A 131 -12.47 -2.62 -18.44
C HIS A 131 -13.45 -3.70 -18.93
N LEU A 132 -13.52 -3.96 -20.24
CA LEU A 132 -14.41 -4.97 -20.82
C LEU A 132 -13.75 -6.35 -20.89
N ARG A 133 -12.42 -6.43 -20.69
CA ARG A 133 -11.69 -7.68 -20.72
C ARG A 133 -11.83 -8.45 -19.41
N SER A 134 -11.80 -9.78 -19.51
CA SER A 134 -11.82 -10.67 -18.36
C SER A 134 -10.47 -10.77 -17.65
N ASP A 135 -9.36 -10.45 -18.34
CA ASP A 135 -8.03 -10.35 -17.76
C ASP A 135 -7.70 -8.91 -17.36
N PRO A 136 -7.32 -8.63 -16.09
CA PRO A 136 -7.00 -7.28 -15.62
C PRO A 136 -5.58 -6.86 -16.07
N THR A 137 -5.33 -6.92 -17.38
CA THR A 137 -4.07 -6.47 -17.96
C THR A 137 -3.94 -4.96 -17.82
N ASN A 138 -2.74 -4.50 -17.47
CA ASN A 138 -2.45 -3.08 -17.26
C ASN A 138 -3.36 -2.39 -16.23
N ASP A 139 -3.79 -3.11 -15.19
CA ASP A 139 -4.65 -2.60 -14.11
C ASP A 139 -3.90 -1.65 -13.16
N ILE A 140 -3.50 -0.49 -13.68
CA ILE A 140 -2.75 0.54 -12.96
C ILE A 140 -3.28 1.93 -13.34
N SER A 141 -3.41 2.79 -12.33
CA SER A 141 -3.84 4.17 -12.48
C SER A 141 -3.04 5.10 -11.57
N ILE A 142 -2.76 6.30 -12.07
CA ILE A 142 -2.07 7.35 -11.34
C ILE A 142 -3.08 8.44 -10.99
N LEU A 143 -3.18 8.74 -9.70
CA LEU A 143 -3.94 9.85 -9.15
C LEU A 143 -3.01 11.06 -9.02
N THR A 144 -3.36 12.16 -9.66
CA THR A 144 -2.71 13.46 -9.47
C THR A 144 -3.41 14.21 -8.36
N LEU A 145 -2.67 14.62 -7.33
CA LEU A 145 -3.19 15.30 -6.16
C LEU A 145 -3.32 16.81 -6.40
N ALA A 146 -4.38 17.41 -5.85
CA ALA A 146 -4.66 18.85 -5.96
C ALA A 146 -3.69 19.73 -5.15
N SER A 147 -2.98 19.15 -4.18
CA SER A 147 -1.95 19.81 -3.39
C SER A 147 -0.81 18.84 -3.11
N SER A 148 0.43 19.36 -3.07
CA SER A 148 1.61 18.55 -2.77
C SER A 148 1.59 18.07 -1.30
N ILE A 149 2.01 16.83 -1.10
CA ILE A 149 2.20 16.21 0.21
C ILE A 149 3.48 16.75 0.83
N ASN A 150 3.38 17.23 2.07
CA ASN A 150 4.54 17.52 2.91
C ASN A 150 5.02 16.24 3.59
N PHE A 151 6.04 15.61 3.01
CA PHE A 151 6.59 14.37 3.57
C PHE A 151 7.16 14.56 4.96
N ASN A 152 6.92 13.58 5.81
CA ASN A 152 7.40 13.51 7.18
C ASN A 152 7.53 12.04 7.58
N LYS A 153 7.90 11.78 8.84
CA LYS A 153 8.06 10.41 9.32
C LYS A 153 6.85 9.50 9.03
N ASN A 154 5.63 10.03 9.12
CA ASN A 154 4.38 9.29 9.05
C ASN A 154 3.73 9.25 7.66
N ILE A 155 4.14 10.13 6.74
CA ILE A 155 3.61 10.22 5.37
C ILE A 155 4.76 10.40 4.39
N GLY A 156 4.92 9.47 3.45
CA GLY A 156 6.06 9.48 2.53
C GLY A 156 5.96 8.49 1.37
N PRO A 157 6.79 8.59 0.33
CA PRO A 157 6.68 7.75 -0.85
C PRO A 157 7.38 6.41 -0.68
N VAL A 158 6.87 5.39 -1.38
CA VAL A 158 7.62 4.14 -1.63
C VAL A 158 8.62 4.35 -2.77
N CYS A 159 9.68 3.52 -2.82
CA CYS A 159 10.54 3.47 -3.98
C CYS A 159 9.88 2.67 -5.11
N LEU A 160 10.02 3.12 -6.35
CA LEU A 160 9.61 2.34 -7.51
C LEU A 160 10.68 1.30 -7.86
N PRO A 161 10.28 0.11 -8.34
CA PRO A 161 11.23 -0.90 -8.79
C PRO A 161 11.92 -0.47 -10.08
N HIS A 162 12.98 -1.19 -10.43
CA HIS A 162 13.66 -1.01 -11.71
C HIS A 162 12.87 -1.76 -12.76
N PRO A 163 12.88 -1.29 -14.02
CA PRO A 163 12.41 -2.11 -15.12
C PRO A 163 13.10 -3.48 -15.09
N GLY A 164 12.31 -4.55 -15.18
CA GLY A 164 12.82 -5.92 -15.19
C GLY A 164 13.17 -6.52 -13.82
N LEU A 165 12.79 -5.88 -12.70
CA LEU A 165 12.86 -6.53 -11.40
C LEU A 165 11.99 -7.80 -11.39
N ASP A 166 12.62 -8.95 -11.20
CA ASP A 166 11.95 -10.24 -11.01
C ASP A 166 12.00 -10.64 -9.53
N VAL A 167 10.83 -10.81 -8.94
CA VAL A 167 10.65 -11.24 -7.54
C VAL A 167 10.06 -12.66 -7.45
N THR A 168 10.11 -13.44 -8.53
CA THR A 168 9.61 -14.82 -8.55
C THR A 168 10.33 -15.68 -7.51
N GLY A 169 9.57 -16.37 -6.66
CA GLY A 169 10.11 -17.18 -5.57
C GLY A 169 10.64 -16.39 -4.38
N GLN A 170 10.59 -15.05 -4.42
CA GLN A 170 10.95 -14.20 -3.29
C GLN A 170 9.75 -14.02 -2.36
N THR A 171 10.03 -13.83 -1.07
CA THR A 171 9.00 -13.43 -0.11
C THR A 171 8.76 -11.93 -0.23
N VAL A 172 7.49 -11.55 -0.41
CA VAL A 172 7.06 -10.14 -0.46
C VAL A 172 6.06 -9.85 0.66
N ARG A 173 5.98 -8.58 1.08
CA ARG A 173 5.02 -8.13 2.08
C ARG A 173 3.87 -7.40 1.41
N VAL A 174 2.65 -7.79 1.76
CA VAL A 174 1.42 -7.09 1.36
C VAL A 174 0.87 -6.35 2.55
N VAL A 175 0.69 -5.03 2.39
CA VAL A 175 0.14 -4.13 3.42
C VAL A 175 -1.08 -3.42 2.89
N GLY A 176 -2.08 -3.22 3.73
CA GLY A 176 -3.31 -2.56 3.34
C GLY A 176 -4.34 -2.55 4.45
N ARG A 177 -5.44 -1.82 4.23
CA ARG A 177 -6.60 -1.84 5.10
C ARG A 177 -7.52 -2.99 4.66
N PHE A 178 -7.40 -4.13 5.33
CA PHE A 178 -8.30 -5.26 5.11
C PHE A 178 -9.53 -5.10 5.99
N ARG A 179 -10.72 -5.03 5.37
CA ARG A 179 -11.97 -5.26 6.09
C ARG A 179 -12.11 -6.76 6.25
N TRP A 180 -11.59 -7.30 7.36
CA TRP A 180 -11.93 -8.65 7.76
C TRP A 180 -13.46 -8.69 7.96
N PRO A 181 -14.22 -9.58 7.30
CA PRO A 181 -15.52 -9.93 7.83
C PRO A 181 -15.24 -10.41 9.25
N SER A 182 -15.92 -9.85 10.23
CA SER A 182 -15.79 -10.20 11.63
C SER A 182 -15.71 -11.72 11.77
N CYS A 183 -14.50 -12.25 12.00
CA CYS A 183 -14.36 -13.52 12.69
C CYS A 183 -14.88 -13.21 14.10
N LEU A 184 -16.17 -13.49 14.29
CA LEU A 184 -16.77 -13.59 15.61
C LEU A 184 -15.86 -14.46 16.47
N ALA A 185 -15.58 -13.95 17.66
CA ALA A 185 -15.01 -14.71 18.75
C ALA A 185 -15.87 -15.94 19.06
#